data_AF-A0A5S5BMX8-F1
#
_entry.id   AF-A0A5S5BMX8-F1
#
_cell.length_a   1.000
_cell.length_b   1.000
_cell.length_c   1.000
_cell.angle_alpha   90.00
_cell.angle_beta   90.00
_cell.angle_gamma   90.00
#
_symmetry.space_group_name_H-M   'P 1'
#
loop_
_entity.id
_entity.type
_entity.pdbx_description
1 polymer ?
#
loop_
_entity_poly.entity_id
_entity_poly.type
_entity_poly.pdbx_seq_one_letter_code
_entity_poly.pdbx_strand_id
1 'polypeptide(L)'
;MKKSLTRKTTAIAAAAIFGAFALSAAPAAPGAKTAQAAATDAQLALRWAPVHYQDTDSTDYDADYLAAVNYDGDWDTLNNWERQDDNASSLKATVYYSVVETSTHWFLTYSFYHPRDWVDYPDFGLDTHENDMEGLLLTVRKDGTDYGKLEAMVTVAHSDFYSFTPPGSAYTAGQETIDGSIVMANYGGYSRPTSFQEAKGHGLKAWNGGSFPGGDGIIYYPSAATAEVPSGGSDSSVQYQLVDAFASGGLWSRRNDAVTFASRGTFLGDNGKDNSANSAWGWDDGNDSIARGEMATDPAKLVSAYFGNLGNFSTAYTRNGYR
;
A
#
# COMPACT_ATOMS: atom_id res chain seq x y z
N MET A 1 26.31 86.98 -10.72
CA MET A 1 27.71 86.47 -10.68
C MET A 1 27.73 85.04 -11.20
N LYS A 2 28.60 84.75 -12.20
CA LYS A 2 29.16 83.44 -12.66
C LYS A 2 28.19 82.23 -12.75
N LYS A 3 27.76 81.83 -13.96
CA LYS A 3 28.36 80.81 -14.89
C LYS A 3 27.98 79.35 -14.59
N SER A 4 27.63 78.61 -15.67
CA SER A 4 27.76 77.14 -15.90
C SER A 4 26.41 76.46 -16.18
N LEU A 5 26.19 75.56 -17.15
CA LEU A 5 26.91 75.09 -18.35
C LEU A 5 25.83 74.52 -19.32
N THR A 6 26.11 74.51 -20.62
CA THR A 6 25.26 74.00 -21.71
C THR A 6 25.64 72.57 -22.10
N ARG A 7 24.67 71.71 -22.50
CA ARG A 7 24.68 70.75 -23.66
C ARG A 7 23.53 69.73 -23.51
N LYS A 8 22.49 69.78 -24.34
CA LYS A 8 22.31 69.13 -25.66
C LYS A 8 22.24 67.60 -25.61
N THR A 9 21.06 67.06 -25.86
CA THR A 9 20.84 65.70 -26.40
C THR A 9 19.93 65.78 -27.63
N THR A 10 20.33 65.02 -28.63
CA THR A 10 19.91 65.03 -30.03
C THR A 10 18.78 64.03 -30.25
N ALA A 11 17.73 64.41 -30.97
CA ALA A 11 16.74 63.48 -31.49
C ALA A 11 17.19 62.97 -32.87
N ILE A 12 17.25 61.65 -33.06
CA ILE A 12 17.49 61.00 -34.36
C ILE A 12 16.23 60.20 -34.70
N ALA A 13 15.61 60.55 -35.81
CA ALA A 13 14.55 59.77 -36.45
C ALA A 13 15.19 58.69 -37.33
N ALA A 14 14.76 57.44 -37.18
CA ALA A 14 15.16 56.33 -38.03
C ALA A 14 13.94 55.81 -38.81
N ALA A 15 14.11 55.70 -40.13
CA ALA A 15 13.11 55.30 -41.11
C ALA A 15 12.76 53.80 -41.02
N ALA A 16 11.47 53.48 -41.19
CA ALA A 16 10.98 52.12 -41.28
C ALA A 16 11.07 51.59 -42.73
N ILE A 17 11.73 50.45 -42.91
CA ILE A 17 11.71 49.68 -44.16
C ILE A 17 10.77 48.50 -43.94
N PHE A 18 9.68 48.42 -44.71
CA PHE A 18 8.77 47.27 -44.74
C PHE A 18 9.38 46.16 -45.60
N GLY A 19 9.87 45.09 -44.96
CA GLY A 19 10.18 43.82 -45.61
C GLY A 19 9.03 42.84 -45.42
N ALA A 20 8.32 42.52 -46.51
CA ALA A 20 7.29 41.48 -46.49
C ALA A 20 7.95 40.09 -46.53
N PHE A 21 7.95 39.38 -45.41
CA PHE A 21 8.23 37.95 -45.38
C PHE A 21 6.92 37.18 -45.51
N ALA A 22 6.73 36.49 -46.63
CA ALA A 22 5.69 35.49 -46.77
C ALA A 22 6.06 34.27 -45.91
N LEU A 23 5.36 34.08 -44.79
CA LEU A 23 5.42 32.84 -44.02
C LEU A 23 4.62 31.77 -44.77
N SER A 24 5.31 30.80 -45.38
CA SER A 24 4.68 29.55 -45.80
C SER A 24 4.30 28.75 -44.55
N ALA A 25 3.01 28.68 -44.24
CA ALA A 25 2.48 27.79 -43.22
C ALA A 25 2.60 26.34 -43.69
N ALA A 26 3.54 25.59 -43.11
CA ALA A 26 3.55 24.13 -43.24
C ALA A 26 2.37 23.55 -42.45
N PRO A 27 1.65 22.54 -42.97
CA PRO A 27 0.58 21.89 -42.22
C PRO A 27 1.17 21.19 -41.00
N ALA A 28 0.62 21.48 -39.82
CA ALA A 28 0.97 20.79 -38.58
C ALA A 28 0.68 19.29 -38.74
N ALA A 29 1.68 18.45 -38.51
CA ALA A 29 1.53 17.01 -38.51
C ALA A 29 0.50 16.60 -37.42
N PRO A 30 -0.51 15.78 -37.75
CA PRO A 30 -1.43 15.28 -36.74
C PRO A 30 -0.74 14.22 -35.87
N GLY A 31 -0.74 14.45 -34.56
CA GLY A 31 -0.64 13.36 -33.58
C GLY A 31 0.75 13.03 -33.03
N ALA A 32 1.54 14.01 -32.60
CA ALA A 32 2.48 13.74 -31.52
C ALA A 32 1.67 13.59 -30.23
N LYS A 33 1.31 12.36 -29.83
CA LYS A 33 0.90 12.11 -28.44
C LYS A 33 2.04 12.62 -27.57
N THR A 34 1.79 13.66 -26.78
CA THR A 34 2.71 14.05 -25.71
C THR A 34 3.02 12.78 -24.91
N ALA A 35 4.29 12.48 -24.70
CA ALA A 35 4.68 11.37 -23.84
C ALA A 35 4.02 11.58 -22.47
N GLN A 36 2.98 10.80 -22.18
CA GLN A 36 2.33 10.80 -20.89
C GLN A 36 3.40 10.38 -19.87
N ALA A 37 3.56 11.15 -18.80
CA ALA A 37 4.44 10.73 -17.71
C ALA A 37 3.95 9.39 -17.16
N ALA A 38 4.88 8.47 -16.88
CA ALA A 38 4.54 7.20 -16.25
C ALA A 38 3.82 7.44 -14.91
N ALA A 39 2.90 6.55 -14.55
CA ALA A 39 2.19 6.64 -13.28
C ALA A 39 3.17 6.66 -12.10
N THR A 40 2.93 7.56 -11.15
CA THR A 40 3.67 7.61 -9.88
C THR A 40 3.28 6.43 -8.99
N ASP A 41 4.09 6.10 -7.99
CA ASP A 41 3.77 5.03 -7.02
C ASP A 41 2.46 5.27 -6.29
N ALA A 42 2.19 6.51 -5.89
CA ALA A 42 0.93 6.87 -5.26
C ALA A 42 -0.27 6.63 -6.19
N GLN A 43 -0.12 6.87 -7.50
CA GLN A 43 -1.17 6.59 -8.49
C GLN A 43 -1.34 5.08 -8.74
N LEU A 44 -0.24 4.32 -8.80
CA LEU A 44 -0.26 2.86 -8.92
C LEU A 44 -0.91 2.22 -7.69
N ALA A 45 -0.49 2.64 -6.50
CA ALA A 45 -1.05 2.20 -5.23
C ALA A 45 -2.54 2.54 -5.15
N LEU A 46 -2.92 3.81 -5.38
CA LEU A 46 -4.32 4.18 -5.36
C LEU A 46 -5.16 3.42 -6.39
N ARG A 47 -4.62 3.10 -7.57
CA ARG A 47 -5.35 2.35 -8.61
C ARG A 47 -5.67 0.91 -8.21
N TRP A 48 -4.72 0.24 -7.56
CA TRP A 48 -4.78 -1.19 -7.26
C TRP A 48 -5.11 -1.51 -5.80
N ALA A 49 -5.17 -0.50 -4.93
CA ALA A 49 -5.51 -0.67 -3.54
C ALA A 49 -6.85 -1.41 -3.37
N PRO A 50 -6.91 -2.41 -2.47
CA PRO A 50 -8.05 -3.29 -2.34
C PRO A 50 -9.25 -2.56 -1.73
N VAL A 51 -10.46 -3.00 -2.07
CA VAL A 51 -11.60 -2.80 -1.16
C VAL A 51 -11.46 -3.86 -0.07
N HIS A 52 -11.27 -3.43 1.17
CA HIS A 52 -10.90 -4.31 2.26
C HIS A 52 -12.13 -4.57 3.14
N TYR A 53 -12.54 -5.83 3.20
CA TYR A 53 -13.59 -6.32 4.08
C TYR A 53 -12.94 -6.79 5.36
N GLN A 54 -13.51 -6.43 6.49
CA GLN A 54 -12.96 -6.83 7.78
C GLN A 54 -14.09 -7.24 8.70
N ASP A 55 -13.98 -8.43 9.24
CA ASP A 55 -14.82 -8.85 10.34
C ASP A 55 -14.45 -8.07 11.60
N THR A 56 -15.39 -7.88 12.50
CA THR A 56 -15.10 -7.32 13.83
C THR A 56 -15.84 -8.14 14.87
N ASP A 57 -15.38 -8.14 16.10
CA ASP A 57 -16.12 -8.79 17.19
C ASP A 57 -16.81 -7.75 18.08
N SER A 58 -18.13 -7.87 18.21
CA SER A 58 -18.98 -6.98 19.01
C SER A 58 -18.56 -6.78 20.47
N THR A 59 -17.74 -7.66 21.06
CA THR A 59 -17.27 -7.52 22.44
C THR A 59 -16.19 -6.45 22.59
N ASP A 60 -15.46 -6.12 21.52
CA ASP A 60 -14.32 -5.20 21.54
C ASP A 60 -13.96 -4.69 20.13
N TYR A 61 -14.97 -4.26 19.37
CA TYR A 61 -14.83 -4.05 17.93
C TYR A 61 -13.82 -2.97 17.52
N ASP A 62 -13.46 -2.03 18.41
CA ASP A 62 -12.48 -1.00 18.09
C ASP A 62 -11.03 -1.50 18.22
N ALA A 63 -10.82 -2.65 18.87
CA ALA A 63 -9.56 -3.39 18.83
C ALA A 63 -9.24 -3.90 17.43
N ASP A 64 -10.27 -4.19 16.63
CA ASP A 64 -10.12 -4.63 15.25
C ASP A 64 -9.91 -3.45 14.28
N TYR A 65 -9.95 -2.19 14.71
CA TYR A 65 -9.87 -1.06 13.76
C TYR A 65 -8.49 -0.92 13.12
N LEU A 66 -8.49 -0.67 11.80
CA LEU A 66 -7.28 -0.25 11.10
C LEU A 66 -6.74 1.05 11.70
N ALA A 67 -5.46 1.06 12.01
CA ALA A 67 -4.77 2.22 12.57
C ALA A 67 -3.41 2.44 11.90
N ALA A 68 -2.85 3.63 12.10
CA ALA A 68 -1.42 3.83 11.87
C ALA A 68 -0.64 3.21 13.04
N VAL A 69 0.56 2.65 12.80
CA VAL A 69 1.47 2.21 13.88
C VAL A 69 1.69 3.26 14.97
N ASN A 70 1.65 4.54 14.61
CA ASN A 70 1.83 5.69 15.50
C ASN A 70 0.53 6.44 15.80
N TYR A 71 -0.61 5.74 15.85
CA TYR A 71 -1.95 6.35 15.91
C TYR A 71 -2.13 7.25 17.15
N ASP A 72 -1.47 6.91 18.25
CA ASP A 72 -1.50 7.63 19.53
C ASP A 72 -0.53 8.84 19.56
N GLY A 73 0.27 9.01 18.52
CA GLY A 73 1.16 10.15 18.30
C GLY A 73 2.64 9.88 18.55
N ASP A 74 3.04 8.66 18.92
CA ASP A 74 4.44 8.27 19.06
C ASP A 74 4.76 6.94 18.36
N TRP A 75 6.01 6.47 18.44
CA TRP A 75 6.46 5.27 17.73
C TRP A 75 6.86 4.14 18.71
N ASP A 76 6.42 4.25 19.97
CA ASP A 76 6.67 3.28 21.03
C ASP A 76 5.66 2.15 20.92
N THR A 77 6.02 1.09 20.20
CA THR A 77 5.06 0.01 19.93
C THR A 77 4.85 -0.93 21.11
N LEU A 78 5.54 -0.71 22.24
CA LEU A 78 5.32 -1.44 23.50
C LEU A 78 4.06 -0.98 24.25
N ASN A 79 3.41 0.10 23.82
CA ASN A 79 2.25 0.63 24.54
C ASN A 79 0.98 0.66 23.68
N ASN A 80 1.03 0.16 22.44
CA ASN A 80 -0.05 0.34 21.48
C ASN A 80 -1.33 -0.41 21.92
N TRP A 81 -1.25 -1.51 22.65
CA TRP A 81 -2.42 -2.17 23.23
C TRP A 81 -3.05 -1.33 24.33
N GLU A 82 -2.26 -0.82 25.28
CA GLU A 82 -2.75 0.01 26.38
C GLU A 82 -3.36 1.32 25.91
N ARG A 83 -2.90 1.84 24.76
CA ARG A 83 -3.35 3.12 24.21
C ARG A 83 -4.57 2.99 23.30
N GLN A 84 -5.01 1.77 22.97
CA GLN A 84 -6.03 1.57 21.94
C GLN A 84 -7.37 2.15 22.37
N ASP A 85 -7.78 1.94 23.62
CA ASP A 85 -9.06 2.39 24.18
C ASP A 85 -8.99 3.79 24.81
N ASP A 86 -7.81 4.40 24.93
CA ASP A 86 -7.63 5.78 25.43
C ASP A 86 -8.44 6.79 24.58
N ASN A 87 -8.46 6.58 23.25
CA ASN A 87 -9.17 7.46 22.31
C ASN A 87 -9.45 6.78 20.96
N ALA A 88 -10.64 6.20 20.78
CA ALA A 88 -11.03 5.60 19.49
C ALA A 88 -10.92 6.55 18.29
N SER A 89 -10.98 7.89 18.47
CA SER A 89 -10.85 8.84 17.36
C SER A 89 -9.42 8.95 16.76
N SER A 90 -8.41 8.39 17.43
CA SER A 90 -7.06 8.24 16.86
C SER A 90 -6.90 7.02 15.96
N LEU A 91 -7.80 6.03 16.04
CA LEU A 91 -7.82 4.81 15.21
C LEU A 91 -8.33 5.10 13.79
N LYS A 92 -7.63 6.01 13.12
CA LYS A 92 -7.94 6.42 11.75
C LYS A 92 -7.39 5.38 10.78
N ALA A 93 -8.30 4.84 9.98
CA ALA A 93 -8.02 3.78 9.01
C ALA A 93 -6.85 4.17 8.09
N THR A 94 -5.72 3.51 8.29
CA THR A 94 -4.47 3.77 7.58
C THR A 94 -3.95 2.45 7.01
N VAL A 95 -3.56 2.47 5.75
CA VAL A 95 -2.94 1.31 5.08
C VAL A 95 -1.63 1.77 4.49
N TYR A 96 -0.55 1.10 4.90
CA TYR A 96 0.77 1.36 4.35
C TYR A 96 0.90 0.68 3.00
N TYR A 97 1.48 1.35 2.02
CA TYR A 97 1.81 0.73 0.74
C TYR A 97 3.30 0.87 0.42
N SER A 98 3.83 -0.07 -0.36
CA SER A 98 5.13 0.07 -1.00
C SER A 98 5.06 -0.43 -2.45
N VAL A 99 5.84 0.19 -3.33
CA VAL A 99 5.93 -0.21 -4.75
C VAL A 99 7.36 -0.59 -5.07
N VAL A 100 7.54 -1.80 -5.57
CA VAL A 100 8.80 -2.32 -6.10
C VAL A 100 8.61 -2.62 -7.59
N GLU A 101 9.65 -2.43 -8.39
CA GLU A 101 9.52 -2.40 -9.84
C GLU A 101 10.65 -3.17 -10.53
N THR A 102 10.28 -3.99 -11.51
CA THR A 102 11.18 -4.60 -12.48
C THR A 102 10.86 -4.07 -13.87
N SER A 103 11.60 -4.47 -14.89
CA SER A 103 11.29 -4.07 -16.28
C SER A 103 9.92 -4.57 -16.78
N THR A 104 9.34 -5.60 -16.15
CA THR A 104 8.10 -6.24 -16.63
C THR A 104 6.93 -6.13 -15.66
N HIS A 105 7.16 -5.91 -14.37
CA HIS A 105 6.09 -5.89 -13.36
C HIS A 105 6.29 -4.77 -12.33
N TRP A 106 5.18 -4.35 -11.73
CA TRP A 106 5.14 -3.68 -10.45
C TRP A 106 4.66 -4.67 -9.39
N PHE A 107 5.21 -4.55 -8.19
CA PHE A 107 4.88 -5.33 -7.02
C PHE A 107 4.41 -4.34 -5.95
N LEU A 108 3.14 -4.46 -5.55
CA LEU A 108 2.52 -3.53 -4.62
C LEU A 108 2.17 -4.25 -3.34
N THR A 109 2.84 -3.93 -2.24
CA THR A 109 2.51 -4.46 -0.92
C THR A 109 1.58 -3.48 -0.21
N TYR A 110 0.53 -3.99 0.43
CA TYR A 110 -0.35 -3.24 1.34
C TYR A 110 -0.31 -3.90 2.72
N SER A 111 -0.13 -3.10 3.77
CA SER A 111 -0.06 -3.56 5.16
C SER A 111 -1.16 -2.90 5.98
N PHE A 112 -1.91 -3.73 6.70
CA PHE A 112 -3.03 -3.40 7.56
C PHE A 112 -2.58 -3.61 8.99
N TYR A 113 -2.63 -2.56 9.80
CA TYR A 113 -2.12 -2.58 11.17
C TYR A 113 -3.26 -2.44 12.16
N HIS A 114 -3.20 -3.24 13.23
CA HIS A 114 -4.07 -3.20 14.38
C HIS A 114 -3.21 -3.00 15.64
N PRO A 115 -3.69 -2.26 16.66
CA PRO A 115 -2.92 -2.08 17.89
C PRO A 115 -2.66 -3.37 18.67
N ARG A 116 -3.46 -4.42 18.45
CA ARG A 116 -3.36 -5.71 19.15
C ARG A 116 -3.92 -6.88 18.34
N ASP A 117 -3.38 -8.08 18.54
CA ASP A 117 -4.04 -9.37 18.26
C ASP A 117 -4.61 -9.89 19.59
N TRP A 118 -5.93 -10.07 19.65
CA TRP A 118 -6.66 -10.25 20.90
C TRP A 118 -7.64 -11.42 20.85
N VAL A 119 -8.14 -11.90 22.00
CA VAL A 119 -9.18 -12.93 22.07
C VAL A 119 -10.20 -12.61 23.19
N ASP A 120 -11.39 -13.21 23.12
CA ASP A 120 -12.50 -13.01 24.06
C ASP A 120 -12.70 -14.18 25.04
N TYR A 121 -11.76 -15.13 25.07
CA TYR A 121 -11.70 -16.22 26.04
C TYR A 121 -10.48 -16.06 26.96
N PRO A 122 -10.41 -16.79 28.10
CA PRO A 122 -9.25 -16.73 28.98
C PRO A 122 -7.95 -17.11 28.24
N ASP A 123 -7.17 -16.09 27.90
CA ASP A 123 -5.85 -16.26 27.31
C ASP A 123 -4.80 -16.36 28.43
N PHE A 124 -3.99 -17.40 28.37
CA PHE A 124 -2.86 -17.61 29.30
C PHE A 124 -1.55 -17.13 28.68
N GLY A 125 -1.62 -16.08 27.84
CA GLY A 125 -0.50 -15.50 27.09
C GLY A 125 -0.03 -16.37 25.93
N LEU A 126 -0.95 -17.08 25.28
CA LEU A 126 -0.63 -18.06 24.23
C LEU A 126 -1.09 -17.60 22.86
N ASP A 127 -2.23 -16.92 22.80
CA ASP A 127 -2.87 -16.61 21.52
C ASP A 127 -2.69 -15.14 21.16
N THR A 128 -2.74 -14.22 22.14
CA THR A 128 -2.67 -12.77 21.90
C THR A 128 -1.26 -12.22 21.75
N HIS A 129 -1.16 -11.03 21.14
CA HIS A 129 0.05 -10.21 21.20
C HIS A 129 -0.16 -8.71 20.94
N GLU A 130 0.74 -7.93 21.53
CA GLU A 130 0.95 -6.50 21.25
C GLU A 130 1.27 -6.24 19.77
N ASN A 131 0.59 -5.24 19.18
CA ASN A 131 0.57 -4.96 17.75
C ASN A 131 0.04 -6.12 16.90
N ASP A 132 -0.41 -5.79 15.70
CA ASP A 132 -0.57 -6.78 14.65
C ASP A 132 -0.46 -6.09 13.28
N MET A 133 0.19 -6.74 12.32
CA MET A 133 0.28 -6.22 10.97
C MET A 133 0.29 -7.36 9.97
N GLU A 134 -0.77 -7.39 9.19
CA GLU A 134 -0.99 -8.36 8.13
C GLU A 134 -1.07 -7.65 6.79
N GLY A 135 -1.14 -8.40 5.69
CA GLY A 135 -1.16 -7.74 4.40
C GLY A 135 -1.23 -8.61 3.18
N LEU A 136 -0.98 -7.95 2.05
CA LEU A 136 -0.98 -8.58 0.76
C LEU A 136 0.03 -7.96 -0.21
N LEU A 137 0.51 -8.79 -1.12
CA LEU A 137 1.31 -8.43 -2.27
C LEU A 137 0.48 -8.60 -3.54
N LEU A 138 0.38 -7.55 -4.36
CA LEU A 138 -0.16 -7.62 -5.72
C LEU A 138 0.97 -7.67 -6.74
N THR A 139 0.84 -8.56 -7.73
CA THR A 139 1.70 -8.62 -8.91
C THR A 139 0.98 -8.03 -10.11
N VAL A 140 1.49 -6.92 -10.64
CA VAL A 140 0.88 -6.20 -11.77
C VAL A 140 1.85 -6.20 -12.94
N ARG A 141 1.46 -6.83 -14.05
CA ARG A 141 2.21 -6.84 -15.30
C ARG A 141 2.08 -5.51 -16.02
N LYS A 142 3.22 -4.99 -16.50
CA LYS A 142 3.24 -3.85 -17.43
C LYS A 142 2.85 -4.33 -18.82
N ASP A 143 1.74 -3.81 -19.35
CA ASP A 143 1.20 -4.16 -20.67
C ASP A 143 1.19 -2.97 -21.65
N GLY A 144 1.80 -1.86 -21.26
CA GLY A 144 1.83 -0.60 -22.03
C GLY A 144 0.69 0.36 -21.69
N THR A 145 -0.26 -0.04 -20.84
CA THR A 145 -1.23 0.88 -20.23
C THR A 145 -0.64 1.59 -19.01
N ASP A 146 -1.29 2.67 -18.56
CA ASP A 146 -0.83 3.48 -17.41
C ASP A 146 -0.74 2.67 -16.09
N TYR A 147 -1.53 1.61 -15.97
CA TYR A 147 -1.70 0.86 -14.73
C TYR A 147 -1.46 -0.65 -14.85
N GLY A 148 -1.19 -1.15 -16.05
CA GLY A 148 -0.94 -2.57 -16.28
C GLY A 148 -2.15 -3.46 -16.03
N LYS A 149 -1.85 -4.75 -15.81
CA LYS A 149 -2.82 -5.81 -15.56
C LYS A 149 -2.44 -6.59 -14.30
N LEU A 150 -3.37 -6.74 -13.36
CA LEU A 150 -3.19 -7.61 -12.20
C LEU A 150 -3.09 -9.08 -12.66
N GLU A 151 -2.05 -9.79 -12.19
CA GLU A 151 -1.82 -11.20 -12.53
C GLU A 151 -1.91 -12.13 -11.30
N ALA A 152 -1.61 -11.63 -10.09
CA ALA A 152 -1.67 -12.42 -8.86
C ALA A 152 -1.78 -11.55 -7.59
N MET A 153 -2.23 -12.17 -6.50
CA MET A 153 -2.19 -11.68 -5.12
C MET A 153 -1.60 -12.77 -4.22
N VAL A 154 -0.77 -12.38 -3.25
CA VAL A 154 -0.38 -13.25 -2.14
C VAL A 154 -0.75 -12.52 -0.85
N THR A 155 -1.43 -13.17 0.08
CA THR A 155 -1.84 -12.58 1.36
C THR A 155 -1.13 -13.26 2.53
N VAL A 156 -1.08 -12.58 3.67
CA VAL A 156 -0.55 -13.12 4.93
C VAL A 156 -1.72 -13.34 5.87
N ALA A 157 -1.83 -14.54 6.43
CA ALA A 157 -2.70 -14.79 7.56
C ALA A 157 -1.91 -15.54 8.63
N HIS A 158 -1.67 -14.86 9.74
CA HIS A 158 -0.88 -15.33 10.87
C HIS A 158 0.58 -15.56 10.46
N SER A 159 0.94 -16.81 10.18
CA SER A 159 2.30 -17.21 9.75
C SER A 159 2.31 -17.92 8.40
N ASP A 160 1.19 -17.90 7.68
CA ASP A 160 1.04 -18.59 6.40
C ASP A 160 0.74 -17.60 5.27
N PHE A 161 1.27 -17.87 4.08
CA PHE A 161 0.97 -17.14 2.87
C PHE A 161 -0.06 -17.88 2.00
N TYR A 162 -0.97 -17.12 1.39
CA TYR A 162 -2.03 -17.67 0.53
C TYR A 162 -2.01 -16.99 -0.83
N SER A 163 -2.11 -17.77 -1.90
CA SER A 163 -1.91 -17.33 -3.28
C SER A 163 -3.20 -17.33 -4.08
N PHE A 164 -3.49 -16.22 -4.75
CA PHE A 164 -4.72 -16.04 -5.52
C PHE A 164 -4.42 -15.47 -6.91
N THR A 165 -5.31 -15.75 -7.85
CA THR A 165 -5.26 -15.15 -9.20
C THR A 165 -6.55 -14.40 -9.51
N PRO A 166 -6.50 -13.25 -10.21
CA PRO A 166 -7.71 -12.59 -10.68
C PRO A 166 -8.34 -13.38 -11.85
N PRO A 167 -9.65 -13.17 -12.11
CA PRO A 167 -10.31 -13.77 -13.26
C PRO A 167 -9.55 -13.50 -14.58
N GLY A 168 -9.21 -14.57 -15.30
CA GLY A 168 -8.50 -14.47 -16.58
C GLY A 168 -6.99 -14.21 -16.47
N SER A 169 -6.39 -14.36 -15.28
CA SER A 169 -4.93 -14.50 -15.16
C SER A 169 -4.47 -15.77 -15.87
N ALA A 170 -3.28 -15.70 -16.47
CA ALA A 170 -2.64 -16.87 -17.09
C ALA A 170 -1.74 -17.64 -16.10
N TYR A 171 -1.51 -17.10 -14.90
CA TYR A 171 -0.64 -17.74 -13.91
C TYR A 171 -1.23 -19.05 -13.43
N THR A 172 -0.36 -20.03 -13.22
CA THR A 172 -0.70 -21.34 -12.66
C THR A 172 -0.01 -21.53 -11.31
N ALA A 173 -0.34 -22.60 -10.58
CA ALA A 173 0.43 -22.99 -9.39
C ALA A 173 1.91 -23.21 -9.77
N GLY A 174 2.80 -22.76 -8.88
CA GLY A 174 4.25 -22.97 -8.95
C GLY A 174 4.69 -23.99 -7.91
N GLN A 175 5.52 -23.56 -6.97
CA GLN A 175 5.89 -24.34 -5.78
C GLN A 175 4.77 -24.35 -4.73
N GLU A 176 3.92 -23.32 -4.73
CA GLU A 176 2.74 -23.21 -3.89
C GLU A 176 1.43 -23.45 -4.65
N THR A 177 0.36 -23.71 -3.91
CA THR A 177 -1.00 -23.83 -4.47
C THR A 177 -1.61 -22.47 -4.83
N ILE A 178 -2.65 -22.47 -5.66
CA ILE A 178 -3.54 -21.32 -5.81
C ILE A 178 -4.80 -21.60 -4.97
N ASP A 179 -4.97 -20.83 -3.91
CA ASP A 179 -6.04 -20.97 -2.91
C ASP A 179 -7.40 -20.46 -3.39
N GLY A 180 -7.42 -19.64 -4.43
CA GLY A 180 -8.67 -19.19 -5.02
C GLY A 180 -8.54 -18.12 -6.09
N SER A 181 -9.71 -17.55 -6.42
CA SER A 181 -9.85 -16.44 -7.37
C SER A 181 -10.16 -15.15 -6.63
N ILE A 182 -9.55 -14.04 -7.07
CA ILE A 182 -9.77 -12.71 -6.48
C ILE A 182 -11.14 -12.19 -6.93
N VAL A 183 -12.01 -11.86 -5.97
CA VAL A 183 -13.23 -11.09 -6.27
C VAL A 183 -12.84 -9.64 -6.58
N MET A 184 -13.46 -9.05 -7.60
CA MET A 184 -13.17 -7.68 -8.03
C MET A 184 -14.35 -6.76 -7.70
N ALA A 185 -14.09 -5.63 -7.05
CA ALA A 185 -15.09 -4.61 -6.72
C ALA A 185 -14.89 -3.34 -7.54
N ASN A 186 -15.98 -2.63 -7.84
CA ASN A 186 -15.92 -1.34 -8.53
C ASN A 186 -15.98 -0.21 -7.51
N TYR A 187 -14.92 0.60 -7.42
CA TYR A 187 -14.90 1.79 -6.57
C TYR A 187 -13.95 2.85 -7.13
N GLY A 188 -14.37 4.12 -7.07
CA GLY A 188 -13.57 5.25 -7.55
C GLY A 188 -13.28 5.20 -9.06
N GLY A 189 -14.16 4.58 -9.86
CA GLY A 189 -13.97 4.41 -11.31
C GLY A 189 -13.03 3.28 -11.71
N TYR A 190 -12.60 2.45 -10.76
CA TYR A 190 -11.64 1.37 -10.99
C TYR A 190 -12.22 0.02 -10.57
N SER A 191 -11.85 -1.04 -11.31
CA SER A 191 -11.99 -2.42 -10.85
C SER A 191 -10.79 -2.77 -9.96
N ARG A 192 -11.08 -3.08 -8.70
CA ARG A 192 -10.12 -3.25 -7.60
C ARG A 192 -10.19 -4.67 -7.06
N PRO A 193 -9.05 -5.25 -6.64
CA PRO A 193 -9.08 -6.50 -5.89
C PRO A 193 -9.80 -6.29 -4.55
N THR A 194 -10.26 -7.39 -3.94
CA THR A 194 -10.84 -7.37 -2.59
C THR A 194 -10.06 -8.25 -1.65
N SER A 195 -9.94 -7.84 -0.39
CA SER A 195 -9.38 -8.64 0.71
C SER A 195 -10.42 -8.82 1.82
N PHE A 196 -10.24 -9.86 2.63
CA PHE A 196 -10.98 -10.12 3.85
C PHE A 196 -10.00 -10.32 4.99
N GLN A 197 -10.29 -9.76 6.15
CA GLN A 197 -9.49 -9.93 7.36
C GLN A 197 -10.39 -10.36 8.52
N GLU A 198 -9.94 -11.37 9.26
CA GLU A 198 -10.64 -11.92 10.43
C GLU A 198 -10.72 -10.89 11.56
N ALA A 199 -11.71 -10.97 12.45
CA ALA A 199 -11.67 -10.26 13.72
C ALA A 199 -10.56 -10.87 14.59
N LYS A 200 -10.12 -10.18 15.65
CA LYS A 200 -9.24 -10.71 16.70
C LYS A 200 -7.80 -10.97 16.28
N GLY A 201 -7.56 -12.06 15.57
CA GLY A 201 -6.22 -12.46 15.10
C GLY A 201 -5.89 -11.97 13.69
N HIS A 202 -6.84 -11.27 13.05
CA HIS A 202 -6.63 -10.53 11.80
C HIS A 202 -5.96 -11.25 10.63
N GLY A 203 -6.09 -12.58 10.52
CA GLY A 203 -5.61 -13.32 9.36
C GLY A 203 -6.22 -12.77 8.06
N LEU A 204 -5.39 -12.39 7.08
CA LEU A 204 -5.83 -11.75 5.84
C LEU A 204 -5.81 -12.72 4.64
N LYS A 205 -6.95 -12.80 3.94
CA LYS A 205 -7.11 -13.56 2.69
C LYS A 205 -7.79 -12.73 1.59
N ALA A 206 -7.86 -13.26 0.37
CA ALA A 206 -8.75 -12.68 -0.63
C ALA A 206 -10.22 -12.85 -0.19
N TRP A 207 -11.03 -11.80 -0.31
CA TRP A 207 -12.46 -11.93 0.02
C TRP A 207 -13.14 -12.89 -0.95
N ASN A 208 -13.91 -13.82 -0.40
CA ASN A 208 -14.56 -14.91 -1.14
C ASN A 208 -16.00 -14.60 -1.55
N GLY A 209 -16.50 -13.39 -1.30
CA GLY A 209 -17.90 -13.02 -1.54
C GLY A 209 -18.86 -13.31 -0.37
N GLY A 210 -18.34 -13.83 0.75
CA GLY A 210 -19.11 -14.19 1.93
C GLY A 210 -19.54 -12.99 2.77
N SER A 211 -20.50 -13.23 3.67
CA SER A 211 -20.87 -12.30 4.73
C SER A 211 -19.83 -12.32 5.85
N PHE A 212 -19.84 -11.27 6.68
CA PHE A 212 -19.07 -11.25 7.93
C PHE A 212 -19.58 -12.35 8.89
N PRO A 213 -18.69 -13.18 9.47
CA PRO A 213 -18.99 -13.95 10.67
C PRO A 213 -19.64 -13.07 11.75
N GLY A 214 -20.53 -13.63 12.58
CA GLY A 214 -21.24 -12.83 13.61
C GLY A 214 -22.28 -11.81 13.08
N GLY A 215 -22.13 -11.33 11.85
CA GLY A 215 -22.98 -10.33 11.20
C GLY A 215 -22.47 -8.89 11.37
N ASP A 216 -21.31 -8.72 11.98
CA ASP A 216 -20.62 -7.48 12.30
C ASP A 216 -19.37 -7.32 11.43
N GLY A 217 -19.12 -6.13 10.88
CA GLY A 217 -17.96 -5.92 10.03
C GLY A 217 -17.93 -4.61 9.29
N ILE A 218 -16.74 -4.27 8.81
CA ILE A 218 -16.41 -3.00 8.19
C ILE A 218 -15.99 -3.21 6.74
N ILE A 219 -16.43 -2.30 5.86
CA ILE A 219 -15.94 -2.22 4.48
C ILE A 219 -15.14 -0.93 4.31
N TYR A 220 -13.84 -1.13 4.11
CA TYR A 220 -12.84 -0.09 3.93
C TYR A 220 -12.56 0.17 2.44
N TYR A 221 -12.60 1.43 2.05
CA TYR A 221 -12.37 1.91 0.69
C TYR A 221 -11.11 2.79 0.60
N PRO A 222 -10.26 2.60 -0.42
CA PRO A 222 -8.99 3.33 -0.52
C PRO A 222 -9.19 4.80 -0.83
N SER A 223 -8.49 5.65 -0.09
CA SER A 223 -8.38 7.09 -0.33
C SER A 223 -6.92 7.53 -0.36
N ALA A 224 -6.64 8.55 -1.17
CA ALA A 224 -5.31 9.16 -1.23
C ALA A 224 -5.04 10.11 -0.06
N ALA A 225 -6.08 10.55 0.66
CA ALA A 225 -5.95 11.64 1.63
C ALA A 225 -6.90 11.54 2.84
N THR A 226 -7.92 10.68 2.79
CA THR A 226 -8.93 10.57 3.85
C THR A 226 -8.69 9.32 4.67
N ALA A 227 -8.52 9.48 5.98
CA ALA A 227 -8.56 8.41 6.96
C ALA A 227 -9.77 8.65 7.88
N GLU A 228 -10.75 7.76 7.83
CA GLU A 228 -11.94 7.77 8.68
C GLU A 228 -11.76 6.81 9.87
N VAL A 229 -12.54 7.04 10.92
CA VAL A 229 -12.71 6.09 12.02
C VAL A 229 -14.08 5.43 11.79
N PRO A 230 -14.20 4.10 11.85
CA PRO A 230 -15.49 3.44 11.74
C PRO A 230 -16.49 3.95 12.80
N SER A 231 -17.78 3.93 12.47
CA SER A 231 -18.83 4.41 13.39
C SER A 231 -19.22 3.42 14.50
N GLY A 232 -18.73 2.18 14.44
CA GLY A 232 -18.95 1.08 15.38
C GLY A 232 -18.42 -0.24 14.81
N GLY A 233 -18.75 -1.38 15.42
CA GLY A 233 -18.40 -2.72 14.89
C GLY A 233 -19.16 -3.11 13.61
N SER A 234 -19.86 -2.17 12.97
CA SER A 234 -20.44 -2.42 11.65
C SER A 234 -20.51 -1.11 10.89
N ASP A 235 -19.75 -1.02 9.81
CA ASP A 235 -19.73 0.16 8.96
C ASP A 235 -19.43 -0.22 7.50
N SER A 236 -20.42 -0.04 6.63
CA SER A 236 -20.29 -0.48 5.23
C SER A 236 -19.59 0.54 4.32
N SER A 237 -19.09 1.65 4.87
CA SER A 237 -18.43 2.70 4.08
C SER A 237 -17.45 3.53 4.89
N VAL A 238 -16.25 2.98 5.12
CA VAL A 238 -15.13 3.70 5.76
C VAL A 238 -14.02 3.94 4.75
N GLN A 239 -13.45 5.13 4.69
CA GLN A 239 -12.27 5.42 3.88
C GLN A 239 -10.99 5.20 4.67
N TYR A 240 -10.05 4.44 4.09
CA TYR A 240 -8.69 4.35 4.62
C TYR A 240 -7.72 5.18 3.80
N GLN A 241 -6.78 5.83 4.47
CA GLN A 241 -5.72 6.58 3.80
C GLN A 241 -4.57 5.65 3.41
N LEU A 242 -4.15 5.75 2.16
CA LEU A 242 -2.90 5.16 1.69
C LEU A 242 -1.70 6.02 2.14
N VAL A 243 -0.78 5.39 2.88
CA VAL A 243 0.46 6.02 3.34
C VAL A 243 1.66 5.30 2.73
N ASP A 244 2.55 6.03 2.07
CA ASP A 244 3.77 5.47 1.52
C ASP A 244 4.68 4.98 2.66
N ALA A 245 4.97 3.68 2.70
CA ALA A 245 5.87 3.08 3.68
C ALA A 245 7.27 3.71 3.62
N PHE A 246 7.69 4.21 2.45
CA PHE A 246 8.97 4.88 2.23
C PHE A 246 8.92 6.40 2.43
N ALA A 247 7.78 6.96 2.85
CA ALA A 247 7.68 8.37 3.17
C ALA A 247 8.78 8.79 4.16
N SER A 248 9.29 10.02 4.01
CA SER A 248 10.29 10.56 4.92
C SER A 248 9.74 10.60 6.35
N GLY A 249 10.43 9.94 7.28
CA GLY A 249 9.98 9.80 8.67
C GLY A 249 8.83 8.81 8.89
N GLY A 250 8.37 8.12 7.83
CA GLY A 250 7.35 7.08 7.89
C GLY A 250 7.91 5.71 8.30
N LEU A 251 7.07 4.69 8.15
CA LEU A 251 7.29 3.34 8.70
C LEU A 251 8.66 2.72 8.35
N TRP A 252 9.09 2.72 7.08
CA TRP A 252 10.39 2.16 6.70
C TRP A 252 11.57 2.99 7.23
N SER A 253 11.39 4.30 7.43
CA SER A 253 12.42 5.15 8.03
C SER A 253 12.72 4.71 9.48
N ARG A 254 11.75 4.09 10.16
CA ARG A 254 11.80 3.59 11.54
C ARG A 254 12.34 2.17 11.69
N ARG A 255 12.67 1.47 10.60
CA ARG A 255 13.03 0.03 10.61
C ARG A 255 14.17 -0.38 11.56
N ASN A 256 14.97 0.56 12.06
CA ASN A 256 16.07 0.35 13.00
C ASN A 256 15.83 1.07 14.34
N ASP A 257 14.66 1.67 14.55
CA ASP A 257 14.33 2.39 15.77
C ASP A 257 13.98 1.35 16.84
N ALA A 258 14.81 1.29 17.89
CA ALA A 258 14.67 0.33 18.98
C ALA A 258 13.52 0.62 19.95
N VAL A 259 12.68 1.63 19.66
CA VAL A 259 11.40 1.87 20.33
C VAL A 259 10.23 1.26 19.55
N THR A 260 10.44 0.93 18.28
CA THR A 260 9.42 0.40 17.36
C THR A 260 9.68 -1.06 17.01
N PHE A 261 10.94 -1.47 16.89
CA PHE A 261 11.31 -2.81 16.41
C PHE A 261 12.25 -3.52 17.37
N ALA A 262 11.88 -4.74 17.75
CA ALA A 262 12.69 -5.63 18.58
C ALA A 262 13.83 -6.26 17.78
N SER A 263 13.55 -6.54 16.51
CA SER A 263 14.52 -7.03 15.53
C SER A 263 14.07 -6.64 14.11
N ARG A 264 14.84 -7.01 13.09
CA ARG A 264 14.52 -6.63 11.70
C ARG A 264 13.12 -7.13 11.30
N GLY A 265 12.18 -6.18 11.24
CA GLY A 265 10.81 -6.43 10.79
C GLY A 265 9.86 -6.94 11.86
N THR A 266 10.32 -7.13 13.10
CA THR A 266 9.51 -7.54 14.25
C THR A 266 9.25 -6.34 15.15
N PHE A 267 7.97 -6.01 15.36
CA PHE A 267 7.59 -4.94 16.28
C PHE A 267 8.00 -5.29 17.71
N LEU A 268 8.32 -4.27 18.51
CA LEU A 268 8.42 -4.45 19.96
C LEU A 268 7.02 -4.70 20.53
N GLY A 269 6.90 -5.65 21.45
CA GLY A 269 5.65 -5.90 22.15
C GLY A 269 5.81 -6.81 23.38
N ASP A 270 5.02 -6.59 24.43
CA ASP A 270 5.09 -7.30 25.72
C ASP A 270 3.73 -7.73 26.31
N ASN A 271 2.63 -7.52 25.58
CA ASN A 271 1.32 -8.08 25.92
C ASN A 271 1.16 -9.45 25.27
N GLY A 272 0.73 -10.45 26.03
CA GLY A 272 0.60 -11.83 25.53
C GLY A 272 1.96 -12.44 25.17
N LYS A 273 2.17 -12.78 23.90
CA LYS A 273 3.46 -13.27 23.38
C LYS A 273 4.38 -12.10 22.99
N ASP A 274 5.55 -12.03 23.62
CA ASP A 274 6.57 -11.02 23.32
C ASP A 274 6.96 -10.96 21.83
N ASN A 275 6.94 -9.75 21.26
CA ASN A 275 7.50 -9.43 19.94
C ASN A 275 7.00 -10.35 18.80
N SER A 276 5.70 -10.62 18.75
CA SER A 276 5.11 -11.57 17.79
C SER A 276 4.72 -10.93 16.46
N ALA A 277 4.29 -9.67 16.48
CA ALA A 277 3.84 -8.97 15.28
C ALA A 277 4.99 -8.63 14.32
N ASN A 278 4.72 -8.71 13.02
CA ASN A 278 5.70 -8.48 11.97
C ASN A 278 5.23 -7.43 10.96
N SER A 279 6.13 -6.55 10.58
CA SER A 279 5.94 -5.66 9.42
C SER A 279 6.13 -6.41 8.09
N ALA A 280 5.83 -5.73 6.97
CA ALA A 280 5.97 -6.27 5.62
C ALA A 280 7.34 -6.91 5.30
N TRP A 281 8.42 -6.41 5.90
CA TRP A 281 9.78 -6.94 5.72
C TRP A 281 10.20 -7.92 6.83
N GLY A 282 9.24 -8.39 7.63
CA GLY A 282 9.38 -9.40 8.68
C GLY A 282 8.43 -10.60 8.54
N TRP A 283 7.44 -10.55 7.64
CA TRP A 283 6.54 -11.69 7.35
C TRP A 283 7.28 -12.89 6.77
N ASP A 284 6.82 -14.09 7.11
CA ASP A 284 7.42 -15.36 6.67
C ASP A 284 6.32 -16.44 6.62
N ASP A 285 6.33 -17.28 5.58
CA ASP A 285 5.45 -18.46 5.48
C ASP A 285 6.04 -19.65 6.26
N GLY A 286 7.37 -19.62 6.51
CA GLY A 286 8.09 -20.54 7.38
C GLY A 286 8.18 -21.99 6.88
N ASN A 287 7.43 -22.36 5.83
CA ASN A 287 7.36 -23.70 5.28
C ASN A 287 7.75 -23.78 3.78
N ASP A 288 8.27 -22.69 3.22
CA ASP A 288 8.65 -22.56 1.81
C ASP A 288 10.16 -22.35 1.60
N SER A 289 10.56 -21.94 0.38
CA SER A 289 11.96 -21.61 0.04
C SER A 289 12.26 -20.10 0.02
N ILE A 290 11.30 -19.29 0.43
CA ILE A 290 11.38 -17.84 0.47
C ILE A 290 11.86 -17.45 1.86
N ALA A 291 12.78 -16.50 1.92
CA ALA A 291 13.29 -16.06 3.20
C ALA A 291 12.34 -15.03 3.80
N ARG A 292 12.25 -15.02 5.13
CA ARG A 292 11.60 -13.97 5.92
C ARG A 292 11.81 -12.56 5.35
N GLY A 293 10.70 -11.87 5.12
CA GLY A 293 10.61 -10.51 4.60
C GLY A 293 10.77 -10.40 3.08
N GLU A 294 11.00 -11.48 2.35
CA GLU A 294 11.15 -11.43 0.89
C GLU A 294 9.82 -11.15 0.17
N MET A 295 8.65 -11.31 0.82
CA MET A 295 7.39 -10.82 0.24
C MET A 295 7.48 -9.32 -0.11
N ALA A 296 8.09 -8.50 0.74
CA ALA A 296 8.29 -7.08 0.46
C ALA A 296 9.65 -6.78 -0.18
N THR A 297 10.73 -7.43 0.28
CA THR A 297 12.11 -7.07 -0.10
C THR A 297 12.62 -7.77 -1.37
N ASP A 298 12.03 -8.90 -1.73
CA ASP A 298 12.27 -9.62 -2.99
C ASP A 298 10.98 -10.23 -3.60
N PRO A 299 9.94 -9.41 -3.86
CA PRO A 299 8.64 -9.90 -4.32
C PRO A 299 8.72 -10.64 -5.65
N ALA A 300 9.67 -10.29 -6.53
CA ALA A 300 9.85 -11.00 -7.79
C ALA A 300 10.37 -12.42 -7.58
N LYS A 301 11.24 -12.65 -6.58
CA LYS A 301 11.66 -14.00 -6.20
C LYS A 301 10.48 -14.80 -5.66
N LEU A 302 9.72 -14.25 -4.70
CA LEU A 302 8.52 -14.90 -4.14
C LEU A 302 7.56 -15.31 -5.25
N VAL A 303 7.18 -14.37 -6.11
CA VAL A 303 6.24 -14.63 -7.22
C VAL A 303 6.77 -15.66 -8.21
N SER A 304 8.08 -15.66 -8.46
CA SER A 304 8.70 -16.67 -9.33
C SER A 304 8.70 -18.09 -8.77
N ALA A 305 8.61 -18.23 -7.44
CA ALA A 305 8.46 -19.50 -6.77
C ALA A 305 7.00 -19.92 -6.71
N TYR A 306 6.12 -19.02 -6.25
CA TYR A 306 4.72 -19.32 -5.96
C TYR A 306 3.88 -19.59 -7.21
N PHE A 307 4.21 -18.94 -8.32
CA PHE A 307 3.42 -19.01 -9.55
C PHE A 307 4.22 -19.55 -10.74
N GLY A 308 3.53 -20.33 -11.58
CA GLY A 308 3.99 -20.79 -12.88
C GLY A 308 3.38 -19.99 -14.04
N ASN A 309 3.81 -20.31 -15.26
CA ASN A 309 3.34 -19.67 -16.50
C ASN A 309 3.46 -18.14 -16.52
N LEU A 310 4.56 -17.62 -15.98
CA LEU A 310 4.75 -16.18 -15.77
C LEU A 310 4.96 -15.38 -17.07
N GLY A 311 5.25 -16.06 -18.18
CA GLY A 311 5.57 -15.43 -19.46
C GLY A 311 6.88 -14.64 -19.38
N ASN A 312 6.87 -13.41 -19.88
CA ASN A 312 8.02 -12.51 -19.74
C ASN A 312 8.05 -11.91 -18.33
N PHE A 313 8.86 -12.51 -17.45
CA PHE A 313 8.96 -12.13 -16.05
C PHE A 313 10.41 -11.81 -15.69
N SER A 314 10.64 -10.67 -15.05
CA SER A 314 11.98 -10.20 -14.66
C SER A 314 12.09 -10.20 -13.15
N THR A 315 13.19 -10.76 -12.63
CA THR A 315 13.60 -10.65 -11.23
C THR A 315 14.62 -9.54 -10.98
N ALA A 316 15.05 -8.84 -12.05
CA ALA A 316 15.97 -7.71 -11.94
C ALA A 316 15.19 -6.42 -11.66
N TYR A 317 15.37 -5.89 -10.44
CA TYR A 317 14.73 -4.65 -10.02
C TYR A 317 15.32 -3.44 -10.75
N THR A 318 14.43 -2.62 -11.30
CA THR A 318 14.76 -1.26 -11.76
C THR A 318 14.60 -0.26 -10.62
N ARG A 319 13.78 -0.59 -9.61
CA ARG A 319 13.60 0.20 -8.39
C ARG A 319 13.09 -0.69 -7.25
N ASN A 320 13.72 -0.60 -6.10
CA ASN A 320 13.30 -1.31 -4.88
C ASN A 320 13.73 -0.47 -3.66
N GLY A 321 12.77 0.15 -2.98
CA GLY A 321 13.04 1.06 -1.84
C GLY A 321 13.58 0.36 -0.57
N TYR A 322 13.55 -0.98 -0.55
CA TYR A 322 14.11 -1.78 0.54
C TYR A 322 15.62 -2.02 0.41
N ARG A 323 16.26 -1.62 -0.71
CA ARG A 323 17.67 -1.90 -1.05
C ARG A 323 18.50 -0.64 -1.21
#